data_AF-A0A7C6A8A6-F1
#
_entry.id   AF-A0A7C6A8A6-F1
#
_cell.length_a   1.000
_cell.length_b   1.000
_cell.length_c   1.000
_cell.angle_alpha   90.00
_cell.angle_beta   90.00
_cell.angle_gamma   90.00
#
_symmetry.space_group_name_H-M   'P 1'
#
loop_
_entity.id
_entity.type
_entity.pdbx_description
1 polymer ?
#
loop_
_entity_poly.entity_id
_entity_poly.type
_entity_poly.pdbx_seq_one_letter_code
_entity_poly.pdbx_strand_id
1 'polypeptide(L)'
;MIEIKNLGPRFLRLKPNEIKITEGNLANSVFQTICKIEPTKTTLTLKLEDKIIGTAHAEYEPAKHLTTLFDAYIQNEFQRQGLASLMVHLLFREQLLYTDTKNFDIRMVMKASSEKEVIENVGMGLIALKLGFVPAQDYSEILTNNNISNLEIIPAEGNYPFGYKISLRSSPWTIILVLLDPVTQKPVKDLSAYEHFIRAEELVELVRTNQAVLGNLDYILNPNSLEQFVGYIAENEEEFDQFLRKLKR
;
A
#
# COMPACT_ATOMS: atom_id res chain seq x y z
N MET A 1 13.32 0.10 22.09
CA MET A 1 12.02 -0.48 22.46
C MET A 1 11.41 -0.97 21.16
N ILE A 2 11.13 -2.28 21.04
CA ILE A 2 10.49 -2.83 19.84
C ILE A 2 9.04 -2.33 19.83
N GLU A 3 8.60 -1.75 18.73
CA GLU A 3 7.24 -1.22 18.61
C GLU A 3 6.49 -2.02 17.54
N ILE A 4 5.59 -2.89 17.98
CA ILE A 4 4.66 -3.59 17.10
C ILE A 4 3.48 -2.66 16.82
N LYS A 5 3.25 -2.41 15.54
CA LYS A 5 2.29 -1.43 15.04
C LYS A 5 1.16 -2.11 14.30
N ASN A 6 0.00 -1.48 14.29
CA ASN A 6 -1.15 -1.99 13.56
C ASN A 6 -1.19 -1.48 12.12
N LEU A 7 -1.32 -2.42 11.18
CA LEU A 7 -1.65 -2.14 9.78
C LEU A 7 -3.09 -2.60 9.49
N GLY A 8 -4.00 -1.63 9.37
CA GLY A 8 -5.44 -1.89 9.29
C GLY A 8 -6.11 -1.87 10.67
N PRO A 9 -7.38 -2.34 10.76
CA PRO A 9 -8.10 -2.40 12.03
C PRO A 9 -7.45 -3.40 12.98
N ARG A 10 -7.48 -3.10 14.28
CA ARG A 10 -7.08 -4.04 15.33
C ARG A 10 -7.95 -5.29 15.32
N PHE A 11 -7.32 -6.45 15.46
CA PHE A 11 -8.01 -7.73 15.49
C PHE A 11 -7.45 -8.66 16.57
N LEU A 12 -8.26 -9.64 16.94
CA LEU A 12 -7.87 -10.78 17.77
C LEU A 12 -7.95 -12.04 16.92
N ARG A 13 -6.89 -12.84 16.92
CA ARG A 13 -6.89 -14.15 16.27
C ARG A 13 -7.63 -15.15 17.15
N LEU A 14 -8.79 -15.63 16.68
CA LEU A 14 -9.60 -16.61 17.40
C LEU A 14 -9.16 -18.04 17.08
N LYS A 15 -8.79 -18.27 15.81
CA LYS A 15 -8.24 -19.51 15.27
C LYS A 15 -7.18 -19.18 14.23
N PRO A 16 -6.36 -20.14 13.76
CA PRO A 16 -5.37 -19.89 12.71
C PRO A 16 -5.95 -19.17 11.48
N ASN A 17 -7.19 -19.49 11.11
CA ASN A 17 -7.90 -18.93 9.97
C ASN A 17 -9.10 -18.03 10.33
N GLU A 18 -9.24 -17.59 11.58
CA GLU A 18 -10.34 -16.72 12.01
C GLU A 18 -9.83 -15.55 12.85
N ILE A 19 -10.25 -14.35 12.48
CA ILE A 19 -9.92 -13.11 13.18
C ILE A 19 -11.19 -12.34 13.53
N LYS A 20 -11.21 -11.71 14.70
CA LYS A 20 -12.29 -10.84 15.15
C LYS A 20 -11.79 -9.40 15.18
N ILE A 21 -12.45 -8.50 14.45
CA ILE A 21 -12.12 -7.07 14.50
C ILE A 21 -12.59 -6.50 15.85
N THR A 22 -11.76 -5.63 16.44
CA THR A 22 -11.99 -5.10 17.79
C THR A 22 -12.30 -3.60 17.83
N GLU A 23 -12.21 -2.91 16.69
CA GLU A 23 -12.42 -1.47 16.61
C GLU A 23 -13.13 -1.03 15.31
N GLY A 24 -13.65 0.19 15.32
CA GLY A 24 -14.31 0.80 14.16
C GLY A 24 -15.66 0.17 13.81
N ASN A 25 -16.10 0.39 12.58
CA ASN A 25 -17.45 0.01 12.13
C ASN A 25 -17.64 -1.51 11.98
N LEU A 26 -16.56 -2.29 11.93
CA LEU A 26 -16.59 -3.76 11.88
C LEU A 26 -16.32 -4.38 13.25
N ALA A 27 -16.35 -3.60 14.34
CA ALA A 27 -16.11 -4.13 15.66
C ALA A 27 -17.03 -5.31 15.97
N ASN A 28 -16.43 -6.39 16.47
CA ASN A 28 -17.02 -7.70 16.73
C ASN A 28 -17.33 -8.58 15.52
N SER A 29 -17.17 -8.10 14.29
CA SER A 29 -17.27 -8.96 13.10
C SER A 29 -16.12 -9.97 13.08
N VAL A 30 -16.48 -11.22 12.78
CA VAL A 30 -15.53 -12.34 12.65
C VAL A 30 -15.33 -12.64 11.18
N PHE A 31 -14.08 -12.60 10.74
CA PHE A 31 -13.69 -12.89 9.37
C PHE A 31 -12.91 -14.20 9.31
N GLN A 32 -13.17 -14.99 8.27
CA GLN A 32 -12.34 -16.13 7.93
C GLN A 32 -11.24 -15.68 6.97
N THR A 33 -10.00 -16.07 7.25
CA THR A 33 -8.82 -15.81 6.42
C THR A 33 -8.35 -17.13 5.81
N ILE A 34 -8.41 -17.26 4.49
CA ILE A 34 -7.95 -18.46 3.78
C ILE A 34 -6.70 -18.08 3.00
N CYS A 35 -5.54 -18.56 3.45
CA CYS A 35 -4.26 -18.37 2.76
C CYS A 35 -3.89 -19.65 2.02
N LYS A 36 -3.80 -19.57 0.69
CA LYS A 36 -3.29 -20.64 -0.17
C LYS A 36 -1.89 -20.26 -0.61
N ILE A 37 -0.89 -21.02 -0.17
CA ILE A 37 0.53 -20.84 -0.51
C ILE A 37 0.93 -21.95 -1.48
N GLU A 38 1.34 -21.54 -2.67
CA GLU A 38 1.87 -22.37 -3.75
C GLU A 38 3.34 -21.98 -3.99
N PRO A 39 4.15 -22.80 -4.69
CA PRO A 39 5.59 -22.56 -4.81
C PRO A 39 6.01 -21.18 -5.32
N THR A 40 5.18 -20.56 -6.17
CA THR A 40 5.44 -19.24 -6.76
C THR A 40 4.30 -18.25 -6.60
N LYS A 41 3.23 -18.63 -5.89
CA LYS A 41 2.02 -17.81 -5.78
C LYS A 41 1.40 -17.95 -4.41
N THR A 42 0.89 -16.85 -3.87
CA THR A 42 0.11 -16.86 -2.65
C THR A 42 -1.15 -16.04 -2.85
N THR A 43 -2.27 -16.62 -2.42
CA THR A 43 -3.58 -15.98 -2.46
C THR A 43 -4.17 -15.97 -1.07
N LEU A 44 -4.48 -14.78 -0.58
CA LEU A 44 -5.23 -14.57 0.65
C LEU A 44 -6.66 -14.19 0.31
N THR A 45 -7.62 -14.93 0.85
CA THR A 45 -9.05 -14.62 0.74
C THR A 45 -9.60 -14.23 2.10
N LEU A 46 -10.35 -13.14 2.16
CA LEU A 46 -11.08 -12.70 3.33
C LEU A 46 -12.57 -12.96 3.13
N LYS A 47 -13.18 -13.73 4.04
CA LYS A 47 -14.61 -14.01 4.04
C LYS A 47 -15.27 -13.43 5.29
N LEU A 48 -16.49 -12.92 5.11
CA LEU A 48 -17.42 -12.64 6.20
C LEU A 48 -18.57 -13.62 6.03
N GLU A 49 -18.78 -14.47 7.03
CA GLU A 49 -19.66 -15.64 6.90
C GLU A 49 -19.25 -16.48 5.67
N ASP A 50 -20.17 -16.76 4.75
CA ASP A 50 -19.89 -17.53 3.53
C ASP A 50 -19.51 -16.67 2.32
N LYS A 51 -19.55 -15.34 2.44
CA LYS A 51 -19.29 -14.41 1.34
C LYS A 51 -17.80 -14.05 1.29
N ILE A 52 -17.16 -14.21 0.13
CA ILE A 52 -15.84 -13.62 -0.14
C ILE A 52 -16.03 -12.12 -0.25
N ILE A 53 -15.31 -11.35 0.58
CA ILE A 53 -15.38 -9.88 0.58
C ILE A 53 -14.08 -9.23 0.10
N GLY A 54 -13.00 -10.00 0.04
CA GLY A 54 -11.71 -9.51 -0.44
C GLY A 54 -10.75 -10.62 -0.84
N THR A 55 -9.84 -10.28 -1.74
CA THR A 55 -8.79 -11.15 -2.27
C THR A 55 -7.50 -10.36 -2.42
N ALA A 56 -6.38 -10.94 -1.99
CA ALA A 56 -5.05 -10.39 -2.23
C ALA A 56 -4.13 -11.45 -2.83
N HIS A 57 -3.27 -11.03 -3.75
CA HIS A 57 -2.41 -11.91 -4.53
C HIS A 57 -0.97 -11.41 -4.51
N ALA A 58 -0.05 -12.32 -4.19
CA ALA A 58 1.37 -12.12 -4.40
C ALA A 58 1.98 -13.29 -5.16
N GLU A 59 3.07 -12.99 -5.85
CA GLU A 59 3.94 -14.00 -6.44
C GLU A 59 5.26 -14.03 -5.66
N TYR A 60 5.84 -15.22 -5.58
CA TYR A 60 7.16 -15.44 -5.03
C TYR A 60 8.06 -15.92 -6.15
N GLU A 61 9.20 -15.25 -6.32
CA GLU A 61 10.26 -15.62 -7.26
C GLU A 61 11.44 -16.21 -6.46
N PRO A 62 11.56 -17.54 -6.36
CA PRO A 62 12.57 -18.17 -5.48
C PRO A 62 14.00 -17.80 -5.83
N ALA A 63 14.31 -17.68 -7.12
CA ALA A 63 15.66 -17.35 -7.60
C ALA A 63 16.13 -15.95 -7.16
N LYS A 64 15.19 -15.01 -6.94
CA LYS A 64 15.48 -13.64 -6.49
C LYS A 64 15.17 -13.41 -5.02
N HIS A 65 14.63 -14.42 -4.33
CA HIS A 65 14.09 -14.29 -2.98
C HIS A 65 13.14 -13.08 -2.87
N LEU A 66 12.28 -12.90 -3.88
CA LEU A 66 11.43 -11.71 -4.04
C LEU A 66 9.97 -12.09 -3.93
N THR A 67 9.24 -11.38 -3.07
CA THR A 67 7.77 -11.40 -3.03
C THR A 67 7.23 -10.15 -3.70
N THR A 68 6.33 -10.31 -4.65
CA THR A 68 5.67 -9.20 -5.35
C THR A 68 4.18 -9.23 -5.08
N LEU A 69 3.63 -8.20 -4.41
CA LEU A 69 2.19 -7.99 -4.28
C LEU A 69 1.65 -7.36 -5.57
N PHE A 70 0.63 -7.97 -6.18
CA PHE A 70 0.01 -7.48 -7.41
C PHE A 70 -1.34 -6.80 -7.18
N ASP A 71 -2.15 -7.35 -6.29
CA ASP A 71 -3.49 -6.84 -6.05
C ASP A 71 -3.94 -7.12 -4.61
N ALA A 72 -4.73 -6.21 -4.07
CA ALA A 72 -5.52 -6.38 -2.85
C ALA A 72 -6.87 -5.69 -3.05
N TYR A 73 -7.86 -6.50 -3.43
CA TYR A 73 -9.21 -6.05 -3.70
C TYR A 73 -10.12 -6.28 -2.49
N ILE A 74 -10.96 -5.29 -2.19
CA ILE A 74 -12.04 -5.36 -1.21
C ILE A 74 -13.33 -4.90 -1.90
N GLN A 75 -14.42 -5.62 -1.70
CA GLN A 75 -15.73 -5.24 -2.22
C GLN A 75 -16.15 -3.85 -1.71
N ASN A 76 -16.79 -3.06 -2.58
CA ASN A 76 -17.07 -1.64 -2.37
C ASN A 76 -17.75 -1.33 -1.02
N GLU A 77 -18.70 -2.15 -0.58
CA GLU A 77 -19.42 -1.98 0.71
C GLU A 77 -18.52 -2.14 1.95
N PHE A 78 -17.37 -2.80 1.82
CA PHE A 78 -16.39 -3.01 2.89
C PHE A 78 -15.12 -2.17 2.75
N GLN A 79 -15.02 -1.34 1.71
CA GLN A 79 -13.88 -0.45 1.51
C GLN A 79 -13.81 0.64 2.60
N ARG A 80 -12.61 1.23 2.76
CA ARG A 80 -12.31 2.28 3.75
C ARG A 80 -12.42 1.89 5.22
N GLN A 81 -12.51 0.59 5.49
CA GLN A 81 -12.50 0.05 6.86
C GLN A 81 -11.13 -0.54 7.23
N GLY A 82 -10.09 -0.24 6.43
CA GLY A 82 -8.72 -0.73 6.62
C GLY A 82 -8.50 -2.20 6.27
N LEU A 83 -9.49 -2.89 5.69
CA LEU A 83 -9.39 -4.32 5.35
C LEU A 83 -8.31 -4.62 4.30
N ALA A 84 -8.09 -3.73 3.33
CA ALA A 84 -6.99 -3.91 2.37
C ALA A 84 -5.62 -3.92 3.09
N SER A 85 -5.42 -2.99 4.04
CA SER A 85 -4.21 -2.94 4.86
C SER A 85 -4.04 -4.20 5.72
N LEU A 86 -5.13 -4.71 6.30
CA LEU A 86 -5.14 -5.97 7.03
C LEU A 86 -4.78 -7.16 6.13
N MET A 87 -5.33 -7.23 4.92
CA MET A 87 -5.00 -8.29 3.97
C MET A 87 -3.53 -8.23 3.53
N VAL A 88 -2.97 -7.04 3.30
CA VAL A 88 -1.55 -6.87 2.99
C VAL A 88 -0.67 -7.32 4.17
N HIS A 89 -1.04 -6.94 5.39
CA HIS A 89 -0.36 -7.40 6.61
C HIS A 89 -0.32 -8.94 6.64
N LEU A 90 -1.50 -9.57 6.62
CA LEU A 90 -1.61 -11.01 6.71
C LEU A 90 -0.85 -11.70 5.58
N LEU A 91 -0.99 -11.23 4.34
CA LEU A 91 -0.33 -11.85 3.19
C LEU A 91 1.20 -11.76 3.30
N PHE A 92 1.77 -10.61 3.62
CA PHE A 92 3.22 -10.49 3.79
C PHE A 92 3.75 -11.25 5.00
N ARG A 93 2.99 -11.34 6.09
CA ARG A 93 3.33 -12.20 7.24
C ARG A 93 3.44 -13.66 6.81
N GLU A 94 2.46 -14.16 6.06
CA GLU A 94 2.47 -15.53 5.52
C GLU A 94 3.68 -15.77 4.60
N GLN A 95 4.08 -14.79 3.79
CA GLN A 95 5.31 -14.88 3.00
C GLN A 95 6.56 -15.00 3.88
N LEU A 96 6.66 -14.20 4.93
CA LEU A 96 7.77 -14.28 5.87
C LEU A 96 7.81 -15.59 6.65
N LEU A 97 6.67 -16.25 6.87
CA LEU A 97 6.61 -17.54 7.56
C LEU A 97 6.97 -18.72 6.65
N TYR A 98 6.55 -18.70 5.37
CA TYR A 98 6.50 -19.92 4.56
C TYR A 98 7.36 -19.92 3.29
N THR A 99 7.95 -18.79 2.89
CA THR A 99 8.90 -18.74 1.75
C THR A 99 10.30 -18.36 2.22
N ASP A 100 11.29 -18.30 1.33
CA ASP A 100 12.62 -17.76 1.65
C ASP A 100 12.77 -16.30 1.20
N THR A 101 11.68 -15.54 1.20
CA THR A 101 11.66 -14.15 0.76
C THR A 101 12.57 -13.25 1.58
N LYS A 102 13.24 -12.33 0.89
CA LYS A 102 14.16 -11.30 1.42
C LYS A 102 13.82 -9.91 0.90
N ASN A 103 13.23 -9.83 -0.28
CA ASN A 103 12.86 -8.58 -0.95
C ASN A 103 11.35 -8.52 -1.14
N PHE A 104 10.79 -7.32 -1.13
CA PHE A 104 9.37 -7.09 -1.32
C PHE A 104 9.12 -5.95 -2.29
N ASP A 105 8.22 -6.21 -3.24
CA ASP A 105 7.73 -5.24 -4.19
C ASP A 105 6.20 -5.18 -4.12
N ILE A 106 5.65 -4.01 -4.46
CA ILE A 106 4.23 -3.82 -4.73
C ILE A 106 4.14 -3.30 -6.17
N ARG A 107 3.54 -4.11 -7.05
CA ARG A 107 3.30 -3.76 -8.44
C ARG A 107 1.94 -3.09 -8.56
N MET A 108 1.90 -1.89 -9.13
CA MET A 108 0.66 -1.22 -9.46
C MET A 108 0.45 -1.30 -10.97
N VAL A 109 -0.71 -1.80 -11.40
CA VAL A 109 -1.05 -1.82 -12.82
C VAL A 109 -1.21 -0.38 -13.29
N MET A 110 -0.22 0.11 -14.04
CA MET A 110 -0.28 1.39 -14.73
C MET A 110 -1.32 1.29 -15.85
N LYS A 111 -2.41 2.06 -15.76
CA LYS A 111 -3.37 2.16 -16.86
C LYS A 111 -2.98 3.30 -17.81
N ALA A 112 -3.08 3.03 -19.10
CA ALA A 112 -3.10 4.08 -20.12
C ALA A 112 -4.26 5.03 -19.82
N SER A 113 -4.07 6.32 -20.09
CA SER A 113 -5.06 7.39 -19.96
C SER A 113 -6.49 6.90 -20.23
N SER A 114 -7.27 6.67 -19.17
CA SER A 114 -8.70 6.43 -19.29
C SER A 114 -9.45 7.74 -19.12
N GLU A 115 -10.58 7.92 -19.81
CA GLU A 115 -11.42 9.12 -19.76
C GLU A 115 -12.02 9.40 -18.36
N LYS A 116 -11.91 8.46 -17.42
CA LYS A 116 -12.37 8.66 -16.05
C LYS A 116 -11.24 9.18 -15.17
N GLU A 117 -11.44 10.38 -14.60
CA GLU A 117 -10.59 11.05 -13.62
C GLU A 117 -10.67 10.39 -12.23
N VAL A 118 -10.51 9.06 -12.15
CA VAL A 118 -10.61 8.35 -10.87
C VAL A 118 -9.22 8.24 -10.25
N ILE A 119 -9.11 8.62 -8.98
CA ILE A 119 -7.95 8.35 -8.13
C ILE A 119 -7.87 6.84 -7.91
N GLU A 120 -7.03 6.16 -8.69
CA GLU A 120 -6.73 4.74 -8.56
C GLU A 120 -5.38 4.52 -7.85
N ASN A 121 -5.22 3.36 -7.22
CA ASN A 121 -3.98 2.89 -6.60
C ASN A 121 -3.36 3.72 -5.46
N VAL A 122 -3.89 4.91 -5.14
CA VAL A 122 -3.42 5.74 -4.01
C VAL A 122 -3.55 5.02 -2.67
N GLY A 123 -4.63 4.27 -2.46
CA GLY A 123 -4.81 3.49 -1.23
C GLY A 123 -3.69 2.48 -1.00
N MET A 124 -3.20 1.85 -2.07
CA MET A 124 -2.05 0.94 -2.00
C MET A 124 -0.74 1.71 -1.79
N GLY A 125 -0.56 2.88 -2.42
CA GLY A 125 0.58 3.76 -2.14
C GLY A 125 0.66 4.18 -0.68
N LEU A 126 -0.48 4.48 -0.03
CA LEU A 126 -0.53 4.80 1.40
C LEU A 126 -0.10 3.62 2.27
N ILE A 127 -0.52 2.40 1.91
CA ILE A 127 -0.08 1.16 2.59
C ILE A 127 1.43 0.98 2.40
N ALA A 128 1.93 1.18 1.18
CA ALA A 128 3.35 1.06 0.83
C ALA A 128 4.21 2.02 1.67
N LEU A 129 3.89 3.33 1.68
CA LEU A 129 4.61 4.33 2.47
C LEU A 129 4.58 3.99 3.97
N LYS A 130 3.41 3.60 4.49
CA LYS A 130 3.27 3.21 5.90
C LYS A 130 4.15 2.00 6.25
N LEU A 131 4.33 1.07 5.32
CA LEU A 131 5.21 -0.08 5.46
C LEU A 131 6.70 0.22 5.24
N GLY A 132 7.05 1.44 4.82
CA GLY A 132 8.45 1.83 4.55
C GLY A 132 8.92 1.49 3.14
N PHE A 133 7.99 1.28 2.21
CA PHE A 133 8.31 1.18 0.79
C PHE A 133 8.51 2.56 0.19
N VAL A 134 9.30 2.63 -0.88
CA VAL A 134 9.55 3.82 -1.68
C VAL A 134 9.19 3.55 -3.14
N PRO A 135 8.87 4.58 -3.95
CA PRO A 135 8.67 4.40 -5.38
C PRO A 135 9.87 3.69 -6.01
N ALA A 136 9.61 2.69 -6.86
CA ALA A 136 10.64 1.87 -7.50
C ALA A 136 11.44 2.66 -8.56
N GLN A 137 10.80 3.65 -9.16
CA GLN A 137 11.42 4.54 -10.14
C GLN A 137 11.94 5.81 -9.47
N ASP A 138 13.01 6.39 -10.01
CA ASP A 138 13.50 7.68 -9.52
C ASP A 138 12.52 8.78 -9.89
N TYR A 139 11.66 9.11 -8.93
CA TYR A 139 10.66 10.16 -9.08
C TYR A 139 11.31 11.54 -9.26
N SER A 140 12.58 11.73 -8.86
CA SER A 140 13.31 12.98 -9.07
C SER A 140 13.65 13.19 -10.55
N GLU A 141 13.92 12.12 -11.29
CA GLU A 141 14.13 12.16 -12.74
C GLU A 141 12.80 12.30 -13.49
N ILE A 142 11.76 11.62 -13.00
CA ILE A 142 10.45 11.59 -13.66
C ILE A 142 9.69 12.89 -13.49
N LEU A 143 9.68 13.47 -12.28
CA LEU A 143 8.96 14.68 -11.93
C LEU A 143 9.83 15.93 -12.13
N THR A 144 10.49 16.02 -13.27
CA THR A 144 11.22 17.23 -13.69
C THR A 144 10.33 18.15 -14.52
N ASN A 145 10.55 19.47 -14.44
CA ASN A 145 9.79 20.46 -15.22
C ASN A 145 9.80 20.15 -16.73
N ASN A 146 10.90 19.59 -17.25
CA ASN A 146 11.01 19.23 -18.66
C ASN A 146 10.25 17.97 -19.04
N ASN A 147 9.93 17.09 -18.08
CA ASN A 147 9.23 15.84 -18.34
C ASN A 147 7.73 15.92 -18.01
N ILE A 148 7.29 16.85 -17.16
CA ILE A 148 5.86 17.07 -16.93
C ILE A 148 5.26 17.75 -18.18
N SER A 149 4.23 17.15 -18.76
CA SER A 149 3.48 17.70 -19.89
C SER A 149 2.22 18.45 -19.45
N ASN A 150 1.59 17.98 -18.37
CA ASN A 150 0.36 18.55 -17.84
C ASN A 150 0.19 18.21 -16.35
N LEU A 151 -0.41 19.12 -15.60
CA LEU A 151 -0.75 18.97 -14.19
C LEU A 151 -2.19 19.41 -13.98
N GLU A 152 -3.09 18.45 -13.70
CA GLU A 152 -4.52 18.71 -13.52
C GLU A 152 -4.93 18.39 -12.09
N ILE A 153 -5.76 19.23 -11.47
CA ILE A 153 -6.37 18.91 -10.18
C ILE A 153 -7.51 17.93 -10.42
N ILE A 154 -7.50 16.82 -9.70
CA ILE A 154 -8.62 15.88 -9.63
C ILE A 154 -9.49 16.32 -8.45
N PRO A 155 -10.76 16.70 -8.67
CA PRO A 155 -11.65 17.08 -7.58
C PRO A 155 -11.96 15.88 -6.68
N ALA A 156 -12.19 16.13 -5.40
CA ALA A 156 -12.70 15.11 -4.51
C ALA A 156 -14.11 14.68 -4.94
N GLU A 157 -14.30 13.39 -5.20
CA GLU A 157 -15.60 12.81 -5.54
C GLU A 157 -16.03 11.80 -4.47
N GLY A 158 -17.15 12.11 -3.80
CA GLY A 158 -17.71 11.28 -2.73
C GLY A 158 -16.73 11.09 -1.57
N ASN A 159 -15.95 10.02 -1.64
CA ASN A 159 -15.00 9.63 -0.61
C ASN A 159 -13.56 9.43 -1.17
N TYR A 160 -13.31 9.83 -2.41
CA TYR A 160 -11.96 9.97 -2.96
C TYR A 160 -11.42 11.35 -2.59
N PRO A 161 -10.14 11.47 -2.18
CA PRO A 161 -9.56 12.76 -1.82
C PRO A 161 -9.38 13.64 -3.07
N PHE A 162 -8.91 14.87 -2.88
CA PHE A 162 -8.31 15.63 -3.98
C PHE A 162 -6.99 14.98 -4.40
N GLY A 163 -6.55 15.27 -5.62
CA GLY A 163 -5.27 14.81 -6.14
C GLY A 163 -4.78 15.65 -7.31
N TYR A 164 -3.58 15.36 -7.76
CA TYR A 164 -3.06 15.82 -9.03
C TYR A 164 -2.93 14.64 -9.99
N LYS A 165 -3.39 14.85 -11.22
CA LYS A 165 -3.05 14.01 -12.36
C LYS A 165 -1.85 14.62 -13.06
N ILE A 166 -0.72 13.92 -12.99
CA ILE A 166 0.55 14.33 -13.60
C ILE A 166 0.71 13.53 -14.89
N SER A 167 0.64 14.22 -16.02
CA SER A 167 0.98 13.63 -17.32
C SER A 167 2.46 13.85 -17.60
N LEU A 168 3.11 12.81 -18.11
CA LEU A 168 4.53 12.84 -18.46
C LEU A 168 4.71 12.95 -19.98
N ARG A 169 5.87 13.46 -20.42
CA ARG A 169 6.28 13.47 -21.83
C ARG A 169 6.97 12.17 -22.22
N SER A 170 7.74 11.59 -21.29
CA SER A 170 8.50 10.37 -21.51
C SER A 170 7.64 9.10 -21.55
N SER A 171 6.37 9.19 -21.16
CA SER A 171 5.52 8.02 -20.94
C SER A 171 4.04 8.33 -21.18
N PRO A 172 3.27 7.39 -21.74
CA PRO A 172 1.81 7.52 -21.89
C PRO A 172 1.04 7.33 -20.57
N TRP A 173 1.73 6.97 -19.48
CA TRP A 173 1.10 6.73 -18.18
C TRP A 173 0.88 8.03 -17.41
N THR A 174 -0.15 8.05 -16.57
CA THR A 174 -0.43 9.16 -15.67
C THR A 174 -0.10 8.76 -14.24
N ILE A 175 0.61 9.66 -13.54
CA ILE A 175 0.88 9.52 -12.12
C ILE A 175 -0.21 10.29 -11.37
N ILE A 176 -0.74 9.68 -10.32
CA ILE A 176 -1.68 10.34 -9.42
C ILE A 176 -0.90 10.76 -8.18
N LEU A 177 -0.86 12.03 -7.84
CA LEU A 177 -0.24 12.52 -6.61
C LEU A 177 -1.32 12.98 -5.64
N VAL A 178 -1.25 12.54 -4.39
CA VAL A 178 -2.15 13.00 -3.32
C VAL A 178 -1.33 13.55 -2.17
N LEU A 179 -1.67 14.75 -1.71
CA LEU A 179 -1.00 15.41 -0.59
C LEU A 179 -1.44 14.76 0.72
N LEU A 180 -0.50 14.63 1.65
CA LEU A 180 -0.71 14.06 2.97
C LEU A 180 -0.56 15.14 4.04
N ASP A 181 -1.46 15.11 5.01
CA ASP A 181 -1.32 15.91 6.22
C ASP A 181 -0.07 15.42 6.98
N PRO A 182 0.88 16.31 7.31
CA PRO A 182 2.18 15.90 7.85
C PRO A 182 2.08 15.23 9.22
N VAL A 183 1.00 15.50 9.97
CA VAL A 183 0.78 14.96 11.32
C VAL A 183 0.06 13.63 11.26
N THR A 184 -1.04 13.56 10.51
CA THR A 184 -1.92 12.39 10.48
C THR A 184 -1.54 11.38 9.40
N GLN A 185 -0.73 11.77 8.42
CA GLN A 185 -0.36 10.99 7.24
C GLN A 185 -1.58 10.51 6.44
N LYS A 186 -2.68 11.27 6.51
CA LYS A 186 -3.92 11.04 5.76
C LYS A 186 -4.02 12.02 4.59
N PRO A 187 -4.74 11.67 3.51
CA PRO A 187 -4.97 12.59 2.41
C PRO A 187 -5.56 13.93 2.88
N VAL A 188 -4.97 15.02 2.42
CA VAL A 188 -5.48 16.39 2.65
C VAL A 188 -6.82 16.55 1.96
N LYS A 189 -7.81 17.08 2.69
CA LYS A 189 -9.19 17.24 2.22
C LYS A 189 -9.51 18.66 1.76
N ASP A 190 -8.66 19.63 2.08
CA ASP A 190 -8.88 21.03 1.71
C ASP A 190 -8.42 21.27 0.27
N LEU A 191 -9.31 21.77 -0.57
CA LEU A 191 -9.02 22.12 -1.96
C LEU A 191 -7.95 23.22 -2.06
N SER A 192 -7.90 24.14 -1.09
CA SER A 192 -6.93 25.24 -1.11
C SER A 192 -5.48 24.74 -1.09
N ALA A 193 -5.23 23.55 -0.54
CA ALA A 193 -3.91 22.91 -0.57
C ALA A 193 -3.48 22.48 -1.99
N TYR A 194 -4.44 22.33 -2.92
CA TYR A 194 -4.21 21.90 -4.31
C TYR A 194 -4.28 23.05 -5.33
N GLU A 195 -4.90 24.17 -4.97
CA GLU A 195 -5.07 25.32 -5.87
C GLU A 195 -3.79 26.14 -6.09
N HIS A 196 -2.76 25.94 -5.25
CA HIS A 196 -1.47 26.58 -5.43
C HIS A 196 -0.71 25.90 -6.57
N PHE A 197 -0.10 26.70 -7.44
CA PHE A 197 0.75 26.18 -8.51
C PHE A 197 1.99 25.52 -7.90
N ILE A 198 2.01 24.19 -7.84
CA ILE A 198 3.14 23.42 -7.35
C ILE A 198 4.15 23.25 -8.48
N ARG A 199 5.37 23.75 -8.28
CA ARG A 199 6.46 23.53 -9.23
C ARG A 199 6.93 22.08 -9.18
N ALA A 200 7.49 21.56 -10.27
CA ALA A 200 7.95 20.17 -10.30
C ALA A 200 8.96 19.84 -9.17
N GLU A 201 9.86 20.78 -8.86
CA GLU A 201 10.82 20.64 -7.77
C GLU A 201 10.14 20.49 -6.39
N GLU A 202 9.01 21.14 -6.19
CA GLU A 202 8.23 21.05 -4.96
C GLU A 202 7.51 19.70 -4.87
N LEU A 203 7.04 19.14 -5.99
CA LEU A 203 6.46 17.79 -6.02
C LEU A 203 7.49 16.73 -5.59
N VAL A 204 8.72 16.83 -6.08
CA VAL A 204 9.82 15.93 -5.68
C VAL A 204 10.08 16.02 -4.18
N GLU A 205 10.13 17.24 -3.63
CA GLU A 205 10.34 17.43 -2.20
C GLU A 205 9.21 16.87 -1.34
N LEU A 206 7.95 17.05 -1.76
CA LEU A 206 6.78 16.51 -1.07
C LEU A 206 6.83 14.97 -1.03
N VAL A 207 7.18 14.31 -2.13
CA VAL A 207 7.33 12.85 -2.17
C VAL A 207 8.49 12.41 -1.29
N ARG A 208 9.65 13.08 -1.41
CA ARG A 208 10.87 12.77 -0.63
C ARG A 208 10.66 12.85 0.88
N THR A 209 9.82 13.79 1.32
CA THR A 209 9.51 14.01 2.75
C THR A 209 8.29 13.24 3.23
N ASN A 210 7.74 12.32 2.44
CA ASN A 210 6.50 11.59 2.71
C ASN A 210 5.30 12.51 3.02
N GLN A 211 5.27 13.69 2.40
CA GLN A 211 4.14 14.63 2.42
C GLN A 211 3.24 14.48 1.20
N ALA A 212 3.59 13.60 0.27
CA ALA A 212 2.76 13.18 -0.84
C ALA A 212 2.92 11.69 -1.10
N VAL A 213 1.87 11.08 -1.65
CA VAL A 213 1.86 9.69 -2.12
C VAL A 213 1.63 9.66 -3.63
N LEU A 214 2.34 8.77 -4.31
CA LEU A 214 2.19 8.55 -5.75
C LEU A 214 1.37 7.27 -5.99
N GLY A 215 0.21 7.39 -6.60
CA GLY A 215 -0.53 6.29 -7.21
C GLY A 215 0.02 5.97 -8.61
N ASN A 216 -0.31 4.77 -9.09
CA ASN A 216 0.13 4.23 -10.39
C ASN A 216 1.65 4.13 -10.55
N LEU A 217 2.37 3.88 -9.46
CA LEU A 217 3.79 3.58 -9.48
C LEU A 217 4.06 2.30 -8.69
N ASP A 218 5.03 1.52 -9.17
CA ASP A 218 5.54 0.40 -8.42
C ASP A 218 6.30 0.90 -7.19
N TYR A 219 6.30 0.10 -6.12
CA TYR A 219 7.00 0.39 -4.88
C TYR A 219 7.90 -0.78 -4.50
N ILE A 220 9.07 -0.46 -3.95
CA ILE A 220 10.03 -1.44 -3.43
C ILE A 220 10.28 -1.16 -1.94
N LEU A 221 10.48 -2.22 -1.17
CA LEU A 221 10.79 -2.07 0.25
C LEU A 221 12.18 -1.43 0.41
N ASN A 222 12.26 -0.32 1.13
CA ASN A 222 13.54 0.32 1.41
C ASN A 222 14.34 -0.54 2.42
N PRO A 223 15.58 -0.95 2.11
CA PRO A 223 16.41 -1.70 3.05
C PRO A 223 16.66 -0.99 4.39
N ASN A 224 16.58 0.34 4.42
CA ASN A 224 16.70 1.12 5.65
C ASN A 224 15.41 1.12 6.49
N SER A 225 14.31 0.61 5.95
CA SER A 225 12.99 0.58 6.60
C SER A 225 12.56 -0.83 7.02
N LEU A 226 13.48 -1.82 7.03
CA LEU A 226 13.16 -3.20 7.40
C LEU A 226 12.55 -3.31 8.81
N GLU A 227 13.04 -2.55 9.79
CA GLU A 227 12.48 -2.57 11.15
C GLU A 227 11.06 -1.99 11.20
N GLN A 228 10.79 -0.92 10.44
CA GLN A 228 9.45 -0.37 10.29
C GLN A 228 8.52 -1.39 9.65
N PHE A 229 8.95 -2.00 8.53
CA PHE A 229 8.18 -3.02 7.82
C PHE A 229 7.83 -4.19 8.76
N VAL A 230 8.83 -4.81 9.39
CA VAL A 230 8.61 -5.94 10.30
C VAL A 230 7.74 -5.53 11.49
N GLY A 231 7.89 -4.30 12.00
CA GLY A 231 7.03 -3.76 13.06
C GLY A 231 5.54 -3.71 12.72
N TYR A 232 5.18 -3.62 11.44
CA TYR A 232 3.78 -3.68 10.98
C TYR A 232 3.29 -5.08 10.61
N ILE A 233 4.19 -6.03 10.39
CA ILE A 233 3.89 -7.36 9.88
C ILE A 233 3.93 -8.44 10.97
N ALA A 234 4.75 -8.26 12.00
CA ALA A 234 4.83 -9.17 13.13
C ALA A 234 3.63 -9.02 14.07
N GLU A 235 3.12 -10.14 14.60
CA GLU A 235 2.04 -10.12 15.61
C GLU A 235 2.57 -10.07 17.04
N ASN A 236 3.85 -10.42 17.26
CA ASN A 236 4.50 -10.47 18.56
C ASN A 236 6.03 -10.25 18.43
N GLU A 237 6.72 -10.10 19.56
CA GLU A 237 8.16 -9.80 19.59
C GLU A 237 9.02 -10.93 19.02
N GLU A 238 8.60 -12.19 19.21
CA GLU A 238 9.31 -13.35 18.67
C GLU A 238 9.29 -13.36 17.13
N GLU A 239 8.12 -13.10 16.53
CA GLU A 239 7.98 -12.93 15.09
C GLU A 239 8.80 -11.74 14.58
N PHE A 240 8.78 -10.62 15.32
CA PHE A 240 9.57 -9.44 14.96
C PHE A 240 11.05 -9.80 14.83
N ASP A 241 11.62 -10.44 15.85
CA ASP A 241 13.04 -10.82 15.85
C ASP A 241 13.36 -11.91 14.81
N GLN A 242 12.44 -12.86 14.59
CA GLN A 242 12.59 -13.88 13.56
C GLN A 242 12.61 -13.26 12.17
N PHE A 243 11.62 -12.43 11.83
CA PHE A 243 11.48 -11.80 10.53
C PHE A 243 12.63 -10.84 10.25
N LEU A 244 13.03 -10.03 11.24
CA LEU A 244 14.13 -9.10 11.07
C LEU A 244 15.46 -9.83 10.82
N ARG A 245 15.73 -10.93 11.54
CA ARG A 245 16.90 -11.78 11.29
C ARG A 245 16.87 -12.42 9.91
N LYS A 246 15.70 -12.81 9.42
CA LYS A 246 15.54 -13.39 8.08
C LYS A 246 15.87 -12.36 6.99
N LEU A 247 15.38 -11.14 7.12
CA LEU A 247 15.55 -10.08 6.11
C LEU A 247 16.93 -9.41 6.13
N LYS A 248 17.66 -9.47 7.26
CA LYS A 248 19.04 -8.95 7.37
C LYS A 248 20.12 -9.95 6.91
N ARG A 249 19.76 -11.19 6.58
CA ARG A 249 20.67 -12.25 6.10
C ARG A 249 20.75 -12.27 4.58
#